data_AF-A0A0N1FSK0-F1
#
_entry.id   AF-A0A0N1FSK0-F1
#
_cell.length_a   1.000
_cell.length_b   1.000
_cell.length_c   1.000
_cell.angle_alpha   90.00
_cell.angle_beta   90.00
_cell.angle_gamma   90.00
#
_symmetry.space_group_name_H-M   'P 1'
#
loop_
_entity.id
_entity.type
_entity.pdbx_description
1 polymer ?
#
loop_
_entity_poly.entity_id
_entity_poly.type
_entity_poly.pdbx_seq_one_letter_code
_entity_poly.pdbx_strand_id
1 'polypeptide(L)'
;MADIRDLWWAAGRLAFPVGTDEWRTSQWHNALRRSAMLLEPVWPKDYSAGPFTHSLPTVALVLYAGPSGSEPETMPEEHLVNALKHRVEDTVRDGLTVRRHDLTDDSPLSALVRQLTEYHPPLASTSSGFELPSAEQWSGGTVMGESARWARYALSNHPLEVSAI
;
A
#
# COMPACT_ATOMS: atom_id res chain seq x y z
N MET A 1 13.95 9.08 -10.96
CA MET A 1 12.73 9.39 -11.72
C MET A 1 11.92 8.11 -11.74
N ALA A 2 10.78 8.07 -11.05
CA ALA A 2 10.00 6.84 -10.97
C ALA A 2 9.21 6.67 -12.29
N ASP A 3 9.55 5.64 -13.07
CA ASP A 3 8.85 5.28 -14.31
C ASP A 3 7.57 4.48 -13.95
N ILE A 4 6.52 4.59 -14.76
CA ILE A 4 5.36 3.68 -14.70
C ILE A 4 5.82 2.22 -14.86
N ARG A 5 6.89 1.99 -15.61
CA ARG A 5 7.54 0.68 -15.69
C ARG A 5 8.06 0.20 -14.33
N ASP A 6 8.53 1.10 -13.47
CA ASP A 6 8.99 0.75 -12.12
C ASP A 6 7.82 0.30 -11.24
N LEU A 7 6.63 0.91 -11.40
CA LEU A 7 5.42 0.52 -10.68
C LEU A 7 5.01 -0.92 -11.02
N TRP A 8 4.86 -1.22 -12.30
CA TRP A 8 4.48 -2.55 -12.78
C TRP A 8 5.55 -3.60 -12.51
N TRP A 9 6.83 -3.23 -12.58
CA TRP A 9 7.94 -4.10 -12.20
C TRP A 9 7.96 -4.39 -10.70
N ALA A 10 7.68 -3.38 -9.86
CA ALA A 10 7.52 -3.57 -8.42
C ALA A 10 6.34 -4.50 -8.09
N ALA A 11 5.21 -4.35 -8.78
CA ALA A 11 4.06 -5.26 -8.67
C ALA A 11 4.49 -6.72 -8.97
N GLY A 12 5.25 -6.92 -10.04
CA GLY A 12 5.78 -8.23 -10.42
C GLY A 12 6.71 -8.83 -9.37
N ARG A 13 7.60 -8.04 -8.74
CA ARG A 13 8.46 -8.52 -7.66
C ARG A 13 7.70 -8.92 -6.39
N LEU A 14 6.57 -8.28 -6.14
CA LEU A 14 5.73 -8.55 -4.96
C LEU A 14 4.74 -9.69 -5.19
N ALA A 15 4.60 -10.19 -6.43
CA ALA A 15 3.73 -11.31 -6.78
C ALA A 15 4.33 -12.67 -6.37
N PHE A 16 4.74 -12.78 -5.10
CA PHE A 16 5.16 -14.03 -4.47
C PHE A 16 3.94 -14.84 -4.01
N PRO A 17 4.05 -16.18 -3.90
CA PRO A 17 3.00 -17.00 -3.32
C PRO A 17 2.83 -16.67 -1.83
N VAL A 18 1.58 -16.50 -1.40
CA VAL A 18 1.22 -16.18 0.01
C VAL A 18 0.80 -17.42 0.81
N GLY A 19 0.98 -18.60 0.24
CA GLY A 19 0.67 -19.88 0.87
C GLY A 19 0.68 -21.01 -0.15
N THR A 20 0.28 -22.20 0.29
CA THR A 20 0.18 -23.39 -0.58
C THR A 20 -1.11 -23.43 -1.39
N ASP A 21 -2.04 -22.52 -1.11
CA ASP A 21 -3.34 -22.43 -1.77
C ASP A 21 -3.26 -21.49 -2.98
N GLU A 22 -3.56 -22.04 -4.16
CA GLU A 22 -3.59 -21.30 -5.43
C GLU A 22 -4.62 -20.17 -5.41
N TRP A 23 -5.75 -20.36 -4.71
CA TRP A 23 -6.78 -19.32 -4.63
C TRP A 23 -6.27 -18.10 -3.87
N ARG A 24 -5.71 -18.27 -2.66
CA ARG A 24 -5.11 -17.16 -1.89
C ARG A 24 -3.99 -16.45 -2.65
N THR A 25 -3.17 -17.20 -3.39
CA THR A 25 -2.09 -16.64 -4.24
C THR A 25 -2.64 -15.83 -5.40
N SER A 26 -3.66 -16.33 -6.09
CA SER A 26 -4.32 -15.61 -7.18
C SER A 26 -4.97 -14.31 -6.69
N GLN A 27 -5.62 -14.35 -5.53
CA GLN A 27 -6.21 -13.18 -4.90
C GLN A 27 -5.15 -12.12 -4.54
N TRP A 28 -3.98 -12.54 -4.04
CA TRP A 28 -2.86 -11.63 -3.78
C TRP A 28 -2.34 -10.97 -5.07
N HIS A 29 -2.16 -11.75 -6.13
CA HIS A 29 -1.74 -11.23 -7.43
C HIS A 29 -2.76 -10.25 -8.02
N ASN A 30 -4.05 -10.52 -7.88
CA ASN A 30 -5.11 -9.61 -8.32
C ASN A 30 -5.10 -8.30 -7.51
N ALA A 31 -4.82 -8.38 -6.21
CA ALA A 31 -4.67 -7.19 -5.37
C ALA A 31 -3.48 -6.31 -5.82
N LEU A 32 -2.34 -6.92 -6.15
CA LEU A 32 -1.18 -6.21 -6.67
C LEU A 32 -1.45 -5.57 -8.03
N ARG A 33 -2.06 -6.32 -8.96
CA ARG A 33 -2.42 -5.80 -10.28
C ARG A 33 -3.36 -4.60 -10.15
N ARG A 34 -4.41 -4.74 -9.35
CA ARG A 34 -5.36 -3.64 -9.17
C ARG A 34 -4.74 -2.45 -8.45
N SER A 35 -3.89 -2.69 -7.46
CA SER A 35 -3.13 -1.62 -6.82
C SER A 35 -2.29 -0.83 -7.83
N ALA A 36 -1.60 -1.51 -8.75
CA ALA A 36 -0.86 -0.85 -9.82
C ALA A 36 -1.78 -0.04 -10.74
N MET A 37 -2.91 -0.61 -11.19
CA MET A 37 -3.90 0.09 -12.03
C MET A 37 -4.45 1.36 -11.38
N LEU A 38 -4.77 1.30 -10.08
CA LEU A 38 -5.29 2.44 -9.32
C LEU A 38 -4.24 3.54 -9.14
N LEU A 39 -2.97 3.15 -8.97
CA LEU A 39 -1.89 4.08 -8.68
C LEU A 39 -1.22 4.65 -9.93
N GLU A 40 -1.31 3.97 -11.08
CA GLU A 40 -0.66 4.37 -12.33
C GLU A 40 -0.99 5.82 -12.76
N PRO A 41 -2.26 6.29 -12.75
CA PRO A 41 -2.58 7.65 -13.19
C PRO A 41 -2.04 8.74 -12.27
N VAL A 42 -1.85 8.41 -10.99
CA VAL A 42 -1.41 9.33 -9.93
C VAL A 42 0.06 9.12 -9.56
N TRP A 43 0.76 8.22 -10.26
CA TRP A 43 2.13 7.88 -9.91
C TRP A 43 3.08 9.06 -10.19
N PRO A 44 3.85 9.52 -9.20
CA PRO A 44 4.74 10.66 -9.39
C PRO A 44 5.84 10.34 -10.40
N LYS A 45 5.98 11.16 -11.44
CA LYS A 45 6.99 10.96 -12.50
C LYS A 45 8.34 11.56 -12.14
N ASP A 46 8.33 12.72 -11.48
CA ASP A 46 9.54 13.52 -11.24
C ASP A 46 10.22 13.24 -9.88
N TYR A 47 9.60 12.41 -9.05
CA TYR A 47 10.11 12.10 -7.71
C TYR A 47 10.75 10.70 -7.69
N SER A 48 11.86 10.55 -6.97
CA SER A 48 12.54 9.25 -6.79
C SER A 48 12.27 8.59 -5.43
N ALA A 49 11.75 9.34 -4.46
CA ALA A 49 11.47 8.87 -3.11
C ALA A 49 10.32 9.65 -2.48
N GLY A 50 9.60 9.01 -1.57
CA GLY A 50 8.55 9.63 -0.76
C GLY A 50 7.54 8.59 -0.26
N PRO A 51 6.45 9.03 0.39
CA PRO A 51 5.40 8.13 0.89
C PRO A 51 4.79 7.24 -0.21
N PHE A 52 4.81 7.69 -1.47
CA PHE A 52 4.30 6.94 -2.62
C PHE A 52 5.09 5.65 -2.91
N THR A 53 6.37 5.57 -2.51
CA THR A 53 7.25 4.42 -2.81
C THR A 53 6.73 3.11 -2.20
N HIS A 54 6.00 3.18 -1.07
CA HIS A 54 5.39 2.02 -0.42
C HIS A 54 3.86 1.98 -0.56
N SER A 55 3.28 2.84 -1.41
CA SER A 55 1.84 2.88 -1.63
C SER A 55 1.33 1.67 -2.40
N LEU A 56 2.10 1.12 -3.35
CA LEU A 56 1.71 -0.11 -4.04
C LEU A 56 1.52 -1.29 -3.08
N PRO A 57 2.51 -1.69 -2.27
CA PRO A 57 2.30 -2.81 -1.36
C PRO A 57 1.26 -2.50 -0.28
N THR A 58 1.12 -1.25 0.16
CA THR A 58 0.10 -0.83 1.13
C THR A 58 -1.32 -0.98 0.56
N VAL A 59 -1.58 -0.44 -0.63
CA VAL A 59 -2.90 -0.55 -1.29
C VAL A 59 -3.20 -2.01 -1.63
N ALA A 60 -2.21 -2.77 -2.11
CA ALA A 60 -2.39 -4.21 -2.36
C ALA A 60 -2.75 -4.98 -1.08
N LEU A 61 -2.10 -4.70 0.05
CA LEU A 61 -2.45 -5.32 1.33
C LEU A 61 -3.86 -4.96 1.78
N VAL A 62 -4.30 -3.71 1.61
CA VAL A 62 -5.68 -3.29 1.94
C VAL A 62 -6.71 -4.00 1.05
N LEU A 63 -6.46 -4.06 -0.26
CA LEU A 63 -7.32 -4.77 -1.20
C LEU A 63 -7.39 -6.27 -0.87
N TYR A 64 -6.24 -6.87 -0.56
CA TYR A 64 -6.13 -8.28 -0.23
C TYR A 64 -6.78 -8.61 1.13
N ALA A 65 -6.55 -7.79 2.14
CA ALA A 65 -7.15 -7.91 3.47
C ALA A 65 -8.63 -7.50 3.51
N GLY A 66 -9.20 -7.10 2.37
CA GLY A 66 -10.58 -6.66 2.23
C GLY A 66 -11.63 -7.61 2.83
N PRO A 67 -12.88 -7.13 2.95
CA PRO A 67 -13.96 -7.88 3.58
C PRO A 67 -14.05 -9.31 3.05
N SER A 68 -14.37 -10.24 3.95
CA SER A 68 -14.51 -11.65 3.58
C SER A 68 -15.51 -11.82 2.44
N GLY A 69 -15.10 -12.55 1.40
CA GLY A 69 -15.91 -12.77 0.19
C GLY A 69 -15.85 -11.64 -0.84
N SER A 70 -15.16 -10.54 -0.57
CA SER A 70 -14.85 -9.53 -1.59
C SER A 70 -13.58 -9.90 -2.34
N GLU A 71 -13.63 -9.87 -3.67
CA GLU A 71 -12.46 -10.07 -4.50
C GLU A 71 -11.70 -8.73 -4.65
N PRO A 72 -10.36 -8.74 -4.55
CA PRO A 72 -9.56 -7.54 -4.70
C PRO A 72 -9.83 -6.77 -5.99
N GLU A 73 -10.19 -7.46 -7.07
CA GLU A 73 -10.50 -6.88 -8.38
C GLU A 73 -11.85 -6.16 -8.47
N THR A 74 -12.80 -6.49 -7.59
CA THR A 74 -14.16 -5.92 -7.59
C THR A 74 -14.48 -5.02 -6.39
N MET A 75 -13.63 -4.97 -5.35
CA MET A 75 -13.77 -4.05 -4.22
C MET A 75 -14.05 -2.60 -4.68
N PRO A 76 -15.13 -1.94 -4.24
CA PRO A 76 -15.40 -0.54 -4.57
C PRO A 76 -14.27 0.39 -4.10
N GLU A 77 -13.93 1.41 -4.90
CA GLU A 77 -12.90 2.40 -4.54
C GLU A 77 -13.25 3.16 -3.26
N GLU A 78 -14.54 3.42 -3.01
CA GLU A 78 -15.01 4.03 -1.76
C GLU A 78 -14.66 3.18 -0.52
N HIS A 79 -14.76 1.84 -0.64
CA HIS A 79 -14.39 0.92 0.42
C HIS A 79 -12.88 0.90 0.63
N LEU A 80 -12.11 0.93 -0.47
CA LEU A 80 -10.65 1.04 -0.40
C LEU A 80 -10.21 2.35 0.28
N VAL A 81 -10.74 3.49 -0.16
CA VAL A 81 -10.43 4.82 0.41
C VAL A 81 -10.83 4.88 1.89
N ASN A 82 -11.93 4.23 2.28
CA ASN A 82 -12.33 4.10 3.68
C ASN A 82 -11.38 3.21 4.47
N ALA A 83 -10.91 2.09 3.92
CA ALA A 83 -9.95 1.20 4.57
C ALA A 83 -8.54 1.82 4.70
N LEU A 84 -8.20 2.78 3.83
CA LEU A 84 -6.97 3.60 3.92
C LEU A 84 -7.07 4.74 4.96
N LYS A 85 -8.17 4.83 5.72
CA LYS A 85 -8.30 5.81 6.82
C LYS A 85 -7.50 5.35 8.05
N HIS A 86 -7.72 6.01 9.19
CA HIS A 86 -6.95 5.79 10.41
C HIS A 86 -7.00 4.32 10.82
N ARG A 87 -5.87 3.77 11.28
CA ARG A 87 -5.67 2.35 11.66
C ARG A 87 -5.72 1.37 10.48
N VAL A 88 -5.06 1.74 9.38
CA VAL A 88 -4.89 0.86 8.22
C VAL A 88 -4.18 -0.44 8.61
N GLU A 89 -3.22 -0.37 9.54
CA GLU A 89 -2.46 -1.51 10.04
C GLU A 89 -3.34 -2.53 10.76
N ASP A 90 -4.26 -2.04 11.59
CA ASP A 90 -5.22 -2.90 12.31
C ASP A 90 -6.20 -3.53 11.31
N THR A 91 -6.70 -2.74 10.36
CA THR A 91 -7.60 -3.22 9.30
C THR A 91 -6.95 -4.33 8.47
N VAL A 92 -5.69 -4.14 8.07
CA VAL A 92 -4.92 -5.15 7.33
C VAL A 92 -4.67 -6.38 8.20
N ARG A 93 -4.26 -6.20 9.46
CA ARG A 93 -4.00 -7.31 10.39
C ARG A 93 -5.23 -8.17 10.62
N ASP A 94 -6.38 -7.54 10.87
CA ASP A 94 -7.64 -8.23 11.11
C ASP A 94 -8.08 -9.00 9.85
N GLY A 95 -8.02 -8.36 8.67
CA GLY A 95 -8.37 -9.00 7.40
C GLY A 95 -7.47 -10.19 7.04
N LEU A 96 -6.16 -10.06 7.28
CA LEU A 96 -5.20 -11.16 7.09
C LEU A 96 -5.45 -12.32 8.07
N THR A 97 -5.79 -12.02 9.32
CA THR A 97 -6.16 -13.02 10.33
C THR A 97 -7.41 -13.80 9.91
N VAL A 98 -8.44 -13.11 9.40
CA VAL A 98 -9.65 -13.77 8.87
C VAL A 98 -9.33 -14.65 7.66
N ARG A 99 -8.35 -14.27 6.84
CA ARG A 99 -7.82 -15.08 5.73
C ARG A 99 -6.84 -16.18 6.16
N ARG A 100 -6.69 -16.41 7.48
CA ARG A 100 -5.86 -17.45 8.10
C ARG A 100 -4.38 -17.32 7.77
N HIS A 101 -3.89 -16.09 7.70
CA HIS A 101 -2.46 -15.81 7.67
C HIS A 101 -1.93 -15.67 9.10
N ASP A 102 -0.79 -16.30 9.36
CA ASP A 102 -0.02 -16.06 10.57
C ASP A 102 1.00 -14.95 10.26
N LEU A 103 0.94 -13.84 10.99
CA LEU A 103 1.86 -12.71 10.81
C LEU A 103 3.10 -12.79 11.70
N THR A 104 3.28 -13.92 12.39
CA THR A 104 4.46 -14.23 13.20
C THR A 104 5.39 -15.24 12.54
N ASP A 105 4.99 -15.79 11.39
CA ASP A 105 5.81 -16.72 10.62
C ASP A 105 6.89 -16.01 9.78
N ASP A 106 7.75 -16.81 9.16
CA ASP A 106 8.80 -16.33 8.24
C ASP A 106 8.30 -16.22 6.79
N SER A 107 6.98 -16.14 6.55
CA SER A 107 6.45 -16.00 5.20
C SER A 107 6.82 -14.64 4.60
N PRO A 108 6.94 -14.54 3.26
CA PRO A 108 7.16 -13.27 2.59
C PRO A 108 6.07 -12.23 2.89
N LEU A 109 4.83 -12.67 3.12
CA LEU A 109 3.71 -11.80 3.48
C LEU A 109 3.88 -11.22 4.89
N SER A 110 4.22 -12.06 5.87
CA SER A 110 4.54 -11.64 7.24
C SER A 110 5.71 -10.65 7.26
N ALA A 111 6.78 -10.95 6.52
CA ALA A 111 7.93 -10.06 6.39
C ALA A 111 7.55 -8.69 5.79
N LEU A 112 6.71 -8.67 4.75
CA LEU A 112 6.20 -7.43 4.14
C LEU A 112 5.36 -6.61 5.12
N VAL A 113 4.44 -7.24 5.85
CA VAL A 113 3.62 -6.56 6.86
C VAL A 113 4.50 -6.00 7.97
N ARG A 114 5.47 -6.77 8.47
CA ARG A 114 6.42 -6.30 9.48
C ARG A 114 7.21 -5.09 9.00
N GLN A 115 7.76 -5.14 7.78
CA GLN A 115 8.49 -4.02 7.18
C GLN A 115 7.64 -2.75 7.09
N LEU A 116 6.37 -2.87 6.69
CA LEU A 116 5.51 -1.72 6.50
C LEU A 116 4.94 -1.16 7.81
N THR A 117 4.77 -2.01 8.82
CA THR A 117 4.23 -1.62 10.14
C THR A 117 5.31 -1.29 11.17
N GLU A 118 6.58 -1.39 10.79
CA GLU A 118 7.69 -0.95 11.63
C GLU A 118 7.55 0.55 11.94
N TYR A 119 7.62 0.88 13.23
CA TYR A 119 7.49 2.25 13.69
C TYR A 119 8.81 2.98 13.52
N HIS A 120 8.77 4.10 12.79
CA HIS A 120 9.88 5.03 12.67
C HIS A 120 9.61 6.28 13.51
N PRO A 121 10.53 6.65 14.43
CA PRO A 121 10.38 7.86 15.22
C PRO A 121 10.39 9.10 14.32
N PRO A 122 9.74 10.20 14.74
CA PRO A 122 9.83 11.46 14.01
C PRO A 122 11.29 11.91 13.92
N LEU A 123 11.71 12.33 12.73
CA LEU A 123 13.00 12.98 12.57
C LEU A 123 12.91 14.34 13.26
N ALA A 124 13.47 14.44 14.46
CA ALA A 124 13.57 15.70 15.17
C ALA A 124 14.36 16.68 14.28
N SER A 125 13.76 17.83 13.96
CA SER A 125 14.44 18.93 13.30
C SER A 125 15.71 19.24 14.08
N THR A 126 16.86 18.77 13.61
CA THR A 126 18.12 19.13 14.25
C THR A 126 18.26 20.63 14.15
N SER A 127 18.44 21.27 15.29
CA SER A 127 18.50 22.70 15.54
C SER A 127 19.68 23.45 14.89
N SER A 128 20.27 22.90 13.83
CA SER A 128 21.21 23.60 12.96
C SER A 128 20.43 24.22 11.81
N GLY A 129 19.90 25.42 12.04
CA GLY A 129 19.19 26.17 11.03
C GLY A 129 20.03 26.35 9.77
N PHE A 130 19.60 25.73 8.68
CA PHE A 130 19.68 26.22 7.30
C PHE A 130 18.62 25.45 6.49
N GLU A 131 17.98 26.19 5.59
CA GLU A 131 16.73 25.88 4.89
C GLU A 131 16.74 24.59 4.05
N LEU A 132 15.57 23.93 3.96
CA LEU A 132 14.75 23.74 2.74
C LEU A 132 13.42 23.03 3.15
N PRO A 133 12.23 23.42 2.65
CA PRO A 133 10.99 22.70 2.90
C PRO A 133 10.96 21.49 1.95
N SER A 134 11.68 20.43 2.29
CA SER A 134 11.76 19.21 1.49
C SER A 134 11.01 18.09 2.22
N ALA A 135 10.58 17.09 1.46
CA ALA A 135 9.66 16.00 1.82
C ALA A 135 10.13 15.05 2.96
N GLU A 136 10.98 15.55 3.86
CA GLU A 136 11.72 14.83 4.91
C GLU A 136 11.16 15.10 6.32
N GLN A 137 10.12 15.93 6.46
CA GLN A 137 9.43 16.14 7.73
C GLN A 137 8.50 14.96 8.03
N TRP A 138 9.09 13.79 8.22
CA TRP A 138 8.40 12.58 8.67
C TRP A 138 7.90 12.82 10.10
N SER A 139 6.58 12.94 10.26
CA SER A 139 5.92 13.24 11.54
C SER A 139 5.98 12.10 12.58
N GLY A 140 6.67 11.01 12.26
CA GLY A 140 6.69 9.78 13.02
C GLY A 140 5.52 8.88 12.63
N GLY A 141 5.67 7.57 12.82
CA GLY A 141 4.65 6.58 12.45
C GLY A 141 5.22 5.41 11.67
N THR A 142 4.34 4.65 11.04
CA THR A 142 4.71 3.49 10.22
C THR A 142 4.79 3.89 8.75
N VAL A 143 5.55 3.11 7.97
CA VAL A 143 5.59 3.26 6.50
C VAL A 143 4.19 3.06 5.91
N MET A 144 3.44 2.07 6.41
CA MET A 144 2.09 1.76 5.96
C MET A 144 1.13 2.94 6.17
N GLY A 145 1.19 3.59 7.34
CA GLY A 145 0.32 4.72 7.66
C GLY A 145 0.57 5.92 6.75
N GLU A 146 1.84 6.24 6.51
CA GLU A 146 2.23 7.35 5.62
C GLU A 146 1.89 7.08 4.15
N SER A 147 2.16 5.86 3.67
CA SER A 147 1.78 5.44 2.33
C SER A 147 0.26 5.39 2.14
N ALA A 148 -0.49 4.90 3.13
CA ALA A 148 -1.95 4.91 3.09
C ALA A 148 -2.50 6.34 3.05
N ARG A 149 -1.91 7.26 3.83
CA ARG A 149 -2.28 8.68 3.81
C ARG A 149 -2.10 9.29 2.43
N TRP A 150 -0.95 9.05 1.79
CA TRP A 150 -0.70 9.51 0.43
C TRP A 150 -1.65 8.86 -0.58
N ALA A 151 -1.82 7.54 -0.53
CA ALA A 151 -2.68 6.81 -1.47
C ALA A 151 -4.13 7.26 -1.35
N ARG A 152 -4.63 7.45 -0.13
CA ARG A 152 -5.96 8.00 0.13
C ARG A 152 -6.12 9.38 -0.50
N TYR A 153 -5.15 10.27 -0.30
CA TYR A 153 -5.18 11.60 -0.89
C TYR A 153 -5.17 11.54 -2.42
N ALA A 154 -4.30 10.74 -3.02
CA ALA A 154 -4.18 10.60 -4.46
C ALA A 154 -5.47 10.05 -5.09
N LEU A 155 -6.00 8.95 -4.56
CA LEU A 155 -7.22 8.30 -5.06
C LEU A 155 -8.49 9.14 -4.83
N SER A 156 -8.55 9.91 -3.74
CA SER A 156 -9.71 10.78 -3.48
C SER A 156 -9.76 12.01 -4.40
N ASN A 157 -8.61 12.50 -4.86
CA ASN A 157 -8.52 13.69 -5.72
C ASN A 157 -8.40 13.35 -7.21
N HIS A 158 -8.11 12.09 -7.54
CA HIS A 158 -8.09 11.56 -8.89
C HIS A 158 -8.83 10.23 -8.94
N PRO A 159 -10.17 10.25 -8.77
CA PRO A 159 -10.96 9.05 -9.03
C PRO A 159 -10.71 8.61 -10.47
N LEU A 160 -10.53 7.31 -10.71
CA LEU A 160 -10.47 6.78 -12.06
C LEU A 160 -11.78 7.20 -12.74
N GLU A 161 -11.70 8.02 -13.80
CA GLU A 161 -12.86 8.20 -14.67
C GLU A 161 -13.26 6.82 -15.16
N VAL A 162 -14.37 6.33 -14.63
CA VAL A 162 -14.97 5.06 -15.03
C VAL A 162 -15.25 5.16 -16.52
N SER A 163 -14.37 4.57 -17.33
CA SER A 163 -14.73 4.18 -18.69
C SER A 163 -15.77 3.08 -18.55
N ALA A 164 -17.03 3.50 -18.42
CA ALA A 164 -18.17 2.65 -18.66
C ALA A 164 -18.09 2.19 -20.12
N ILE A 165 -17.88 0.90 -20.31
CA ILE A 165 -18.16 0.20 -21.58
C ILE A 165 -19.38 -0.67 -21.34
#